data_AF-A0A661MSP9-F1
#
_entry.id   AF-A0A661MSP9-F1
#
_cell.length_a   1.000
_cell.length_b   1.000
_cell.length_c   1.000
_cell.angle_alpha   90.00
_cell.angle_beta   90.00
_cell.angle_gamma   90.00
#
_symmetry.space_group_name_H-M   'P 1'
#
loop_
_entity.id
_entity.type
_entity.pdbx_description
1 polymer ?
#
loop_
_entity_poly.entity_id
_entity_poly.type
_entity_poly.pdbx_seq_one_letter_code
_entity_poly.pdbx_strand_id
1 'polypeptide(L)'
;MSVPGRNHFRIVLTGGPGGGKTTAADLFRREIGEKVVIVPETATMLFMGGFPRVHAASARSATQRAIYHAQVALEDVHAALYPGRVLLCDRGTIDGAA
;
A
#
# COMPACT_ATOMS: atom_id res chain seq x y z
N MET A 1 18.83 -14.74 14.67
CA MET A 1 17.49 -14.18 14.93
C MET A 1 16.57 -14.69 13.83
N SER A 2 15.59 -15.54 14.16
CA SER A 2 14.66 -16.07 13.16
C SER A 2 13.72 -14.95 12.71
N VAL A 3 13.61 -14.75 11.39
CA VAL A 3 12.54 -13.92 10.82
C VAL A 3 11.21 -14.52 11.26
N PRO A 4 10.34 -13.79 11.99
CA PRO A 4 9.04 -14.33 12.36
C PRO A 4 8.33 -14.74 11.07
N GLY A 5 7.80 -15.96 11.01
CA GLY A 5 6.98 -16.40 9.89
C GLY A 5 5.92 -15.34 9.61
N ARG A 6 5.73 -14.98 8.33
CA ARG A 6 4.79 -13.95 7.87
C ARG A 6 3.36 -14.38 8.17
N ASN A 7 2.95 -14.35 9.43
CA ASN A 7 1.62 -14.76 9.88
C ASN A 7 0.62 -13.59 9.78
N HIS A 8 0.77 -12.77 8.74
CA HIS A 8 -0.11 -11.65 8.43
C HIS A 8 -0.86 -11.95 7.15
N PHE A 9 -2.18 -11.93 7.23
CA PHE A 9 -3.02 -11.93 6.04
C PHE A 9 -3.00 -10.53 5.43
N ARG A 10 -2.45 -10.43 4.20
CA ARG A 10 -2.41 -9.20 3.41
C ARG A 10 -3.47 -9.28 2.33
N ILE A 11 -4.34 -8.29 2.27
CA ILE A 11 -5.38 -8.15 1.26
C ILE A 11 -5.13 -6.85 0.52
N VAL A 12 -5.12 -6.92 -0.80
CA VAL A 12 -4.95 -5.74 -1.65
C VAL A 12 -6.27 -5.40 -2.31
N LEU A 13 -6.69 -4.14 -2.22
CA LEU A 13 -7.80 -3.62 -3.00
C LEU A 13 -7.30 -3.16 -4.37
N THR A 14 -7.59 -3.94 -5.41
CA THR A 14 -7.23 -3.60 -6.80
C THR A 14 -8.45 -3.16 -7.61
N GLY A 15 -8.26 -2.30 -8.61
CA GLY A 15 -9.33 -1.85 -9.51
C GLY A 15 -9.08 -0.48 -10.12
N GLY A 16 -9.83 -0.11 -11.16
CA GLY A 16 -9.64 1.17 -11.88
C GLY A 16 -9.99 2.43 -11.07
N PRO A 17 -9.60 3.62 -11.56
CA PRO A 17 -10.05 4.90 -10.99
C PRO A 17 -11.58 4.95 -10.88
N GLY A 18 -12.11 5.46 -9.77
CA GLY A 18 -13.56 5.52 -9.52
C GLY A 18 -14.22 4.19 -9.12
N GLY A 19 -13.49 3.06 -9.05
CA GLY A 19 -14.03 1.74 -8.69
C GLY A 19 -14.43 1.54 -7.21
N GLY A 20 -14.54 2.62 -6.42
CA GLY A 20 -15.01 2.54 -5.03
C GLY A 20 -14.04 1.92 -4.02
N LYS A 21 -12.77 1.69 -4.38
CA LYS A 21 -11.76 1.05 -3.50
C LYS A 21 -11.63 1.73 -2.13
N THR A 22 -11.45 3.05 -2.13
CA THR A 22 -11.33 3.85 -0.90
C THR A 22 -12.59 3.76 -0.04
N THR A 23 -13.76 3.74 -0.66
CA THR A 23 -15.04 3.54 0.03
C THR A 23 -15.13 2.14 0.67
N ALA A 24 -14.71 1.11 -0.06
CA ALA A 24 -14.66 -0.26 0.46
C ALA A 24 -13.67 -0.38 1.63
N ALA A 25 -12.48 0.23 1.52
CA ALA A 25 -11.50 0.26 2.60
C ALA A 25 -12.06 0.90 3.88
N ASP A 26 -12.73 2.06 3.77
CA ASP A 26 -13.36 2.70 4.93
C ASP A 26 -14.50 1.84 5.51
N LEU A 27 -15.29 1.18 4.67
CA LEU A 27 -16.32 0.24 5.13
C LEU A 27 -15.70 -0.93 5.92
N PHE A 28 -14.66 -1.59 5.39
CA PHE A 28 -13.99 -2.69 6.09
C PHE A 28 -13.43 -2.24 7.44
N ARG A 29 -12.85 -1.03 7.51
CA ARG A 29 -12.37 -0.48 8.78
C ARG A 29 -13.50 -0.25 9.78
N ARG A 30 -14.66 0.25 9.34
CA ARG A 30 -15.81 0.50 10.22
C ARG A 30 -16.46 -0.79 10.72
N GLU A 31 -16.69 -1.75 9.82
CA GLU A 31 -17.46 -2.96 10.12
C GLU A 31 -16.62 -4.04 10.82
N ILE A 32 -15.34 -4.19 10.46
CA ILE A 32 -14.45 -5.22 11.05
C ILE A 32 -13.70 -4.67 12.28
N GLY A 33 -13.54 -3.35 12.35
CA GLY A 33 -12.88 -2.66 13.46
C GLY A 33 -11.38 -2.98 13.56
N GLU A 34 -10.88 -3.07 14.78
CA GLU A 34 -9.45 -3.18 15.10
C GLU A 34 -8.73 -4.39 14.51
N LYS A 35 -9.44 -5.40 14.00
CA LYS A 35 -8.82 -6.58 13.37
C LYS A 35 -8.23 -6.27 12.00
N VAL A 36 -8.61 -5.14 11.39
CA VAL A 36 -8.12 -4.70 10.07
C VAL A 36 -7.37 -3.38 10.22
N VAL A 37 -6.21 -3.29 9.60
CA VAL A 37 -5.40 -2.08 9.52
C VAL A 37 -5.27 -1.68 8.05
N ILE A 38 -5.64 -0.45 7.73
CA ILE A 38 -5.44 0.09 6.39
C ILE A 38 -3.98 0.50 6.22
N VAL A 39 -3.35 0.01 5.17
CA VAL A 39 -2.03 0.45 4.72
C VAL A 39 -2.23 1.44 3.55
N PRO A 40 -1.79 2.70 3.70
CA PRO A 40 -2.03 3.73 2.68
C PRO A 40 -1.14 3.55 1.45
N GLU A 41 -1.45 4.30 0.39
CA GLU A 41 -0.68 4.32 -0.85
C GLU A 41 0.57 5.21 -0.74
N THR A 42 1.74 4.62 -0.96
CA THR A 42 3.01 5.36 -0.92
C THR A 42 3.20 6.34 -2.07
N ALA A 43 2.61 6.11 -3.24
CA ALA A 43 2.70 7.07 -4.35
C ALA A 43 2.08 8.42 -3.96
N THR A 44 0.89 8.41 -3.36
CA THR A 44 0.25 9.62 -2.85
C THR A 44 1.10 10.28 -1.77
N MET A 45 1.64 9.52 -0.81
CA MET A 45 2.53 10.06 0.22
C MET A 45 3.80 10.72 -0.36
N LEU A 46 4.47 10.04 -1.30
CA LEU A 46 5.69 10.53 -1.94
C LEU A 46 5.40 11.81 -2.73
N PHE A 47 4.34 11.85 -3.53
CA PHE A 47 4.00 13.04 -4.30
C PHE A 47 3.58 14.21 -3.41
N MET A 48 2.83 13.96 -2.34
CA MET A 48 2.53 15.00 -1.34
C MET A 48 3.79 15.49 -0.62
N GLY A 49 4.78 14.61 -0.43
CA GLY A 49 6.10 14.92 0.13
C GLY A 49 7.09 15.55 -0.85
N GLY A 50 6.67 15.91 -2.07
CA GLY A 50 7.51 16.60 -3.05
C GLY A 50 8.33 15.68 -3.97
N PHE A 51 8.08 14.37 -3.97
CA PHE A 51 8.69 13.47 -4.95
C PHE A 51 8.26 13.89 -6.37
N PRO A 52 9.19 13.97 -7.35
CA PRO A 52 8.88 14.53 -8.66
C PRO A 52 7.90 13.65 -9.44
N ARG A 53 6.90 14.29 -10.06
CA ARG A 53 6.06 13.67 -11.08
C ARG A 53 6.77 13.78 -12.42
N VAL A 54 7.32 12.67 -12.90
CA VAL A 54 8.10 12.63 -14.14
C VAL A 54 7.29 12.01 -15.29
N HIS A 55 7.35 12.64 -16.46
CA HIS A 55 6.73 12.14 -17.69
C HIS A 55 7.75 11.53 -18.67
N ALA A 56 9.04 11.82 -18.49
CA ALA A 56 10.10 11.22 -19.28
C ALA A 56 10.16 9.71 -19.03
N ALA A 57 10.12 8.92 -20.11
CA ALA A 57 10.11 7.46 -20.04
C ALA A 57 11.32 6.91 -19.24
N SER A 58 12.50 7.54 -19.40
CA SER A 58 13.73 7.19 -18.67
C SER A 58 13.61 7.37 -17.15
N ALA A 59 12.84 8.36 -16.69
CA ALA A 59 12.66 8.65 -15.27
C ALA A 59 11.45 7.93 -14.64
N ARG A 60 10.46 7.51 -15.45
CA ARG A 60 9.27 6.78 -14.99
C ARG A 60 9.65 5.49 -14.26
N SER A 61 10.62 4.73 -14.79
CA SER A 61 11.11 3.50 -14.15
C SER A 61 11.73 3.76 -12.77
N ALA A 62 12.49 4.84 -12.61
CA ALA A 62 13.06 5.21 -11.31
C ALA A 62 11.97 5.57 -10.29
N THR A 63 10.96 6.33 -10.71
CA THR A 63 9.81 6.69 -9.88
C THR A 63 9.02 5.46 -9.44
N GLN A 64 8.72 4.55 -10.37
CA GLN A 64 7.98 3.32 -10.04
C GLN A 64 8.77 2.40 -9.09
N ARG A 65 10.09 2.31 -9.25
CA ARG A 65 10.94 1.57 -8.29
C ARG A 65 10.92 2.20 -6.90
N ALA A 66 10.98 3.53 -6.80
CA ALA A 66 10.89 4.23 -5.52
C ALA A 66 9.56 3.96 -4.82
N ILE A 67 8.43 4.08 -5.55
CA ILE A 67 7.09 3.76 -5.05
C ILE A 67 7.02 2.30 -4.57
N TYR A 68 7.48 1.36 -5.40
CA TYR A 68 7.46 -0.07 -5.06
C TYR A 68 8.22 -0.37 -3.76
N HIS A 69 9.47 0.09 -3.66
CA HIS A 69 10.28 -0.18 -2.47
C HIS A 69 9.75 0.52 -1.22
N ALA A 70 9.21 1.73 -1.37
CA ALA A 70 8.53 2.42 -0.27
C ALA A 70 7.29 1.65 0.18
N GLN A 71 6.48 1.13 -0.75
CA GLN A 71 5.28 0.36 -0.44
C GLN A 71 5.62 -0.90 0.36
N VAL A 72 6.60 -1.68 -0.08
CA VAL A 72 7.05 -2.89 0.61
C VAL A 72 7.54 -2.55 2.03
N ALA A 73 8.36 -1.52 2.17
CA ALA A 73 8.85 -1.08 3.48
C ALA A 73 7.70 -0.64 4.40
N LEU A 74 6.72 0.11 3.88
CA LEU A 74 5.56 0.55 4.64
C LEU A 74 4.70 -0.64 5.10
N GLU A 75 4.46 -1.61 4.22
CA GLU A 75 3.74 -2.84 4.57
C GLU A 75 4.45 -3.66 5.66
N ASP A 76 5.79 -3.67 5.66
CA ASP A 76 6.58 -4.36 6.68
C ASP A 76 6.58 -3.60 8.02
N VAL A 77 6.60 -2.26 7.99
CA VAL A 77 6.38 -1.43 9.19
C VAL A 77 5.01 -1.72 9.81
N HIS A 78 3.94 -1.75 9.00
CA HIS A 78 2.62 -2.07 9.50
C HIS A 78 2.51 -3.50 10.04
N ALA A 79 3.12 -4.49 9.37
CA ALA A 79 3.16 -5.85 9.88
C ALA A 79 3.89 -5.94 11.24
N ALA A 80 4.93 -5.14 11.47
CA ALA A 80 5.63 -5.09 12.75
C ALA A 80 4.81 -4.40 13.84
N LEU A 81 4.12 -3.30 13.51
CA LEU A 81 3.31 -2.53 14.47
C LEU A 81 2.01 -3.23 14.86
N TYR A 82 1.46 -4.07 13.99
CA TYR A 82 0.12 -4.63 14.12
C TYR A 82 0.12 -6.17 14.02
N PRO A 83 0.84 -6.87 14.92
CA PRO A 83 0.94 -8.32 14.87
C PRO A 83 -0.43 -9.00 14.94
N GLY A 84 -0.68 -9.94 14.03
CA GLY A 84 -1.90 -10.76 14.00
C GLY A 84 -3.14 -10.04 13.46
N ARG A 85 -3.02 -8.79 12.98
CA ARG A 85 -4.10 -8.07 12.29
C ARG A 85 -4.01 -8.28 10.78
N VAL A 86 -5.15 -8.16 10.10
CA VAL A 86 -5.22 -8.17 8.63
C VAL A 86 -4.75 -6.82 8.11
N LEU A 87 -3.82 -6.81 7.17
CA LEU A 87 -3.39 -5.60 6.49
C LEU A 87 -4.19 -5.43 5.20
N LEU A 88 -4.97 -4.36 5.11
CA LEU A 88 -5.74 -4.00 3.93
C LEU A 88 -5.00 -2.88 3.18
N CYS A 89 -4.35 -3.21 2.08
CA CYS A 89 -3.60 -2.25 1.27
C CYS A 89 -4.53 -1.57 0.25
N ASP A 90 -4.54 -0.24 0.25
CA ASP A 90 -5.30 0.59 -0.72
C ASP A 90 -4.79 0.43 -2.17
N ARG A 91 -3.58 -0.14 -2.32
CA ARG A 91 -2.96 -0.43 -3.62
C ARG A 91 -2.03 -1.64 -3.54
N GLY A 92 -1.97 -2.41 -4.63
CA GLY A 92 -0.97 -3.47 -4.80
C GLY A 92 0.27 -2.95 -5.52
N THR A 93 1.40 -3.62 -5.35
CA THR A 93 2.66 -3.31 -6.05
C THR A 93 2.54 -3.27 -7.59
N ILE A 94 1.46 -3.82 -8.16
CA ILE A 94 1.20 -3.94 -9.60
C ILE A 94 0.55 -2.68 -10.21
N ASP A 95 -0.11 -1.81 -9.45
CA ASP A 95 -0.87 -0.69 -10.05
C ASP A 95 0.01 0.44 -10.62
N GLY A 96 1.34 0.38 -10.47
CA GLY A 96 2.28 1.35 -11.04
C GLY A 96 2.49 1.26 -12.56
N ALA A 97 1.93 0.21 -13.20
CA ALA A 97 2.08 -0.06 -14.63
C ALA A 97 1.07 0.70 -15.52
N ALA A 98 0.05 1.34 -14.95
CA ALA A 98 -0.89 2.18 -15.68
C ALA A 98 -0.29 3.58 -15.94
#